data_AF-A0A3N7B0A6-F1
#
_entry.id   AF-A0A3N7B0A6-F1
#
_cell.length_a   1.000
_cell.length_b   1.000
_cell.length_c   1.000
_cell.angle_alpha   90.00
_cell.angle_beta   90.00
_cell.angle_gamma   90.00
#
_symmetry.space_group_name_H-M   'P 1'
#
loop_
_entity.id
_entity.type
_entity.pdbx_description
1 polymer ?
#
loop_
_entity_poly.entity_id
_entity_poly.type
_entity_poly.pdbx_seq_one_letter_code
_entity_poly.pdbx_strand_id
1 'polypeptide(L)'
;MAAFSRHCADVVKHHVPDATSVRTRAIWYGDQTRSRVVWTDASGRKWQWPLYFAFNACLRKPAERDAIVLRSLQAVLNPPQPQDEDDAEEELWVPRTAEQVAQRLLALIAVVWRANASEEIAQQGIAWAREHGIDAFLSPQELRFVFNAQRPPQQDLVNFGWRAEAMLPMAWALGAIPTLPPSHRRADIWKIPLVQQARQSPADFIASASLRPDGEVSDEEHRLLDEHWHVRDAQLRRQPIPSGLDAGIVLERRYALSWMVGYGKNWDEVPTDT
;
A
#
# COMPACT_ATOMS: atom_id res chain seq x y z
N MET A 1 -16.47 -11.37 -20.57
CA MET A 1 -17.30 -10.65 -19.56
C MET A 1 -18.80 -10.73 -19.78
N ALA A 2 -19.36 -10.29 -20.91
CA ALA A 2 -20.82 -10.26 -21.10
C ALA A 2 -21.52 -11.62 -20.89
N ALA A 3 -20.95 -12.73 -21.37
CA ALA A 3 -21.46 -14.07 -21.13
C ALA A 3 -21.42 -14.50 -19.65
N PHE A 4 -20.35 -14.13 -18.92
CA PHE A 4 -20.21 -14.41 -17.49
C PHE A 4 -21.24 -13.64 -16.67
N SER A 5 -21.40 -12.33 -16.94
CA SER A 5 -22.38 -11.51 -16.24
C SER A 5 -23.84 -11.93 -16.47
N ARG A 6 -24.15 -12.45 -17.66
CA ARG A 6 -25.48 -13.02 -17.96
C ARG A 6 -25.71 -14.28 -17.14
N HIS A 7 -24.75 -15.20 -17.14
CA HIS A 7 -24.80 -16.39 -16.31
C HIS A 7 -24.99 -16.04 -14.82
N CYS A 8 -24.25 -15.08 -14.27
CA CYS A 8 -24.46 -14.62 -12.89
C CYS A 8 -25.87 -14.04 -12.66
N ALA A 9 -26.41 -13.27 -13.60
CA ALA A 9 -27.78 -12.74 -13.48
C ALA A 9 -28.84 -13.87 -13.50
N ASP A 10 -28.63 -14.93 -14.28
CA ASP A 10 -29.52 -16.09 -14.31
C ASP A 10 -29.41 -16.90 -13.00
N VAL A 11 -28.21 -17.03 -12.44
CA VAL A 11 -27.99 -17.63 -11.12
C VAL A 11 -28.75 -16.86 -10.02
N VAL A 12 -28.74 -15.51 -10.05
CA VAL A 12 -29.56 -14.71 -9.11
C VAL A 12 -31.05 -15.03 -9.27
N LYS A 13 -31.58 -15.05 -10.49
CA LYS A 13 -33.00 -15.36 -10.74
C LYS A 13 -33.39 -16.76 -10.27
N HIS A 14 -32.47 -17.71 -10.36
CA HIS A 14 -32.73 -19.10 -9.96
C HIS A 14 -32.67 -19.30 -8.45
N HIS A 15 -31.68 -18.69 -7.77
CA HIS A 15 -31.40 -18.94 -6.36
C HIS A 15 -31.98 -17.89 -5.41
N VAL A 16 -32.51 -16.78 -5.92
CA VAL A 16 -33.15 -15.71 -5.14
C VAL A 16 -34.60 -15.58 -5.62
N PRO A 17 -35.54 -16.39 -5.10
CA PRO A 17 -36.90 -16.50 -5.62
C PRO A 17 -37.68 -15.18 -5.62
N ASP A 18 -37.33 -14.24 -4.72
CA ASP A 18 -37.97 -12.93 -4.59
C ASP A 18 -37.21 -11.79 -5.29
N ALA A 19 -36.20 -12.10 -6.10
CA ALA A 19 -35.41 -11.08 -6.78
C ALA A 19 -36.17 -10.46 -7.96
N THR A 20 -36.46 -9.18 -7.84
CA THR A 20 -37.04 -8.34 -8.90
C THR A 20 -35.99 -7.41 -9.50
N SER A 21 -36.25 -6.91 -10.71
CA SER A 21 -35.38 -5.92 -11.40
C SER A 21 -33.92 -6.37 -11.58
N VAL A 22 -33.68 -7.69 -11.69
CA VAL A 22 -32.34 -8.26 -11.89
C VAL A 22 -31.73 -7.75 -13.18
N ARG A 23 -30.64 -7.00 -13.09
CA ARG A 23 -29.92 -6.45 -14.24
C ARG A 23 -28.43 -6.41 -14.00
N THR A 24 -27.68 -6.51 -15.09
CA THR A 24 -26.24 -6.33 -15.10
C THR A 24 -25.87 -4.86 -15.34
N ARG A 25 -24.83 -4.36 -14.67
CA ARG A 25 -24.32 -2.98 -14.85
C ARG A 25 -22.82 -2.98 -15.14
N ALA A 26 -22.38 -1.97 -15.90
CA ALA A 26 -20.99 -1.69 -16.25
C ALA A 26 -20.26 -2.86 -16.94
N ILE A 27 -20.91 -3.48 -17.94
CA ILE A 27 -20.32 -4.55 -18.77
C ILE A 27 -19.53 -3.98 -19.96
N TRP A 28 -19.81 -2.73 -20.33
CA TRP A 28 -19.23 -2.06 -21.50
C TRP A 28 -18.42 -0.86 -21.01
N TYR A 29 -17.24 -0.66 -21.63
CA TYR A 29 -16.11 0.18 -21.22
C TYR A 29 -15.16 -0.47 -20.21
N GLY A 30 -14.18 -1.22 -20.74
CA GLY A 30 -12.79 -1.36 -20.26
C GLY A 30 -12.47 -1.86 -18.84
N ASP A 31 -13.19 -1.38 -17.84
CA ASP A 31 -12.92 -1.58 -16.41
C ASP A 31 -13.82 -2.69 -15.83
N GLN A 32 -13.24 -3.87 -15.69
CA GLN A 32 -13.93 -5.07 -15.19
C GLN A 32 -14.25 -5.00 -13.69
N THR A 33 -13.62 -4.08 -12.94
CA THR A 33 -13.84 -3.93 -11.49
C THR A 33 -15.23 -3.39 -11.16
N ARG A 34 -15.85 -2.68 -12.11
CA ARG A 34 -17.17 -2.05 -11.94
C ARG A 34 -18.34 -2.97 -12.26
N SER A 35 -18.07 -4.11 -12.90
CA SER A 35 -19.08 -5.09 -13.32
C SER A 35 -19.83 -5.67 -12.12
N ARG A 36 -21.16 -5.57 -12.14
CA ARG A 36 -22.02 -6.07 -11.05
C ARG A 36 -23.39 -6.53 -11.53
N VAL A 37 -24.01 -7.47 -10.79
CA VAL A 37 -25.44 -7.77 -10.88
C VAL A 37 -26.16 -7.00 -9.77
N VAL A 38 -27.28 -6.36 -10.08
CA VAL A 38 -28.11 -5.66 -9.09
C VAL A 38 -29.54 -6.16 -9.17
N TRP A 39 -30.21 -6.26 -8.03
CA TRP A 39 -31.62 -6.65 -7.92
C TRP A 39 -32.27 -5.99 -6.70
N THR A 40 -33.58 -6.18 -6.55
CA THR A 40 -34.36 -5.73 -5.39
C THR A 40 -35.16 -6.90 -4.85
N ASP A 41 -35.12 -7.15 -3.54
CA ASP A 41 -35.91 -8.23 -2.93
C ASP A 41 -37.34 -7.78 -2.59
N ALA A 42 -38.16 -8.71 -2.08
CA ALA A 42 -39.55 -8.45 -1.70
C ALA A 42 -39.72 -7.37 -0.61
N SER A 43 -38.68 -7.10 0.20
CA SER A 43 -38.71 -6.03 1.21
C SER A 43 -38.39 -4.65 0.64
N GLY A 44 -38.07 -4.56 -0.66
CA GLY A 44 -37.61 -3.34 -1.30
C GLY A 44 -36.12 -3.05 -1.09
N ARG A 45 -35.36 -3.96 -0.45
CA ARG A 45 -33.92 -3.81 -0.27
C ARG A 45 -33.20 -4.04 -1.59
N LYS A 46 -32.29 -3.10 -1.92
CA LYS A 46 -31.46 -3.16 -3.12
C LYS A 46 -30.18 -3.94 -2.82
N TRP A 47 -29.88 -4.88 -3.70
CA TRP A 47 -28.69 -5.71 -3.62
C TRP A 47 -27.74 -5.40 -4.77
N GLN A 48 -26.45 -5.54 -4.50
CA GLN A 48 -25.39 -5.42 -5.50
C GLN A 48 -24.39 -6.54 -5.29
N TRP A 49 -24.10 -7.28 -6.36
CA TRP A 49 -23.11 -8.34 -6.40
C TRP A 49 -21.98 -7.98 -7.35
N PRO A 50 -20.82 -7.53 -6.84
CA PRO A 50 -19.63 -7.30 -7.64
C PRO A 50 -19.13 -8.60 -8.26
N LEU A 51 -18.84 -8.59 -9.57
CA LEU A 51 -18.47 -9.80 -10.31
C LEU A 51 -16.97 -9.97 -10.49
N TYR A 52 -16.16 -8.95 -10.18
CA TYR A 52 -14.73 -8.94 -10.48
C TYR A 52 -13.98 -10.11 -9.84
N PHE A 53 -14.17 -10.34 -8.55
CA PHE A 53 -13.49 -11.42 -7.82
C PHE A 53 -13.94 -12.80 -8.29
N ALA A 54 -15.25 -13.01 -8.44
CA ALA A 54 -15.79 -14.26 -8.98
C ALA A 54 -15.28 -14.55 -10.40
N PHE A 55 -15.19 -13.52 -11.25
CA PHE A 55 -14.69 -13.63 -12.61
C PHE A 55 -13.21 -14.05 -12.63
N ASN A 56 -12.35 -13.39 -11.86
CA ASN A 56 -10.93 -13.74 -11.78
C ASN A 56 -10.71 -15.15 -11.22
N ALA A 57 -11.46 -15.54 -10.19
CA ALA A 57 -11.40 -16.90 -9.65
C ALA A 57 -11.78 -17.95 -10.70
N CYS A 58 -12.83 -17.68 -11.49
CA CYS A 58 -13.22 -18.56 -12.60
C CYS A 58 -12.18 -18.62 -13.73
N LEU A 59 -11.43 -17.54 -13.99
CA LEU A 59 -10.33 -17.58 -14.96
C LEU A 59 -9.19 -18.50 -14.50
N ARG A 60 -8.88 -18.50 -13.20
CA ARG A 60 -7.83 -19.37 -12.62
C ARG A 60 -8.27 -20.83 -12.53
N LYS A 61 -9.56 -21.08 -12.29
CA LYS A 61 -10.14 -22.41 -12.09
C LYS A 61 -11.42 -22.60 -12.90
N PRO A 62 -11.34 -22.73 -14.23
CA PRO A 62 -12.51 -22.80 -15.10
C PRO A 62 -13.40 -24.03 -14.83
N ALA A 63 -12.82 -25.14 -14.35
CA ALA A 63 -13.56 -26.35 -13.98
C ALA A 63 -14.45 -26.17 -12.75
N GLU A 64 -14.17 -25.19 -11.88
CA GLU A 64 -14.92 -24.92 -10.65
C GLU A 64 -15.90 -23.75 -10.80
N ARG A 65 -16.16 -23.30 -12.03
CA ARG A 65 -16.88 -22.05 -12.32
C ARG A 65 -18.23 -21.95 -11.60
N ASP A 66 -19.09 -22.96 -11.71
CA ASP A 66 -20.43 -22.91 -11.12
C ASP A 66 -20.36 -22.87 -9.59
N ALA A 67 -19.44 -23.63 -8.99
CA ALA A 67 -19.21 -23.61 -7.55
C ALA A 67 -18.69 -22.26 -7.04
N ILE A 68 -17.78 -21.62 -7.79
CA ILE A 68 -17.25 -20.28 -7.47
C ILE A 68 -18.36 -19.23 -7.56
N VAL A 69 -19.18 -19.27 -8.61
CA VAL A 69 -20.29 -18.33 -8.84
C VAL A 69 -21.34 -18.48 -7.73
N LEU A 70 -21.72 -19.71 -7.38
CA LEU A 70 -22.68 -19.98 -6.30
C LEU A 70 -22.15 -19.55 -4.94
N ARG A 71 -20.91 -19.90 -4.59
CA ARG A 71 -20.28 -19.48 -3.34
C ARG A 71 -20.21 -17.95 -3.22
N SER A 72 -19.86 -17.27 -4.32
CA SER A 72 -19.81 -15.82 -4.36
C SER A 72 -21.19 -15.17 -4.19
N LEU A 73 -22.24 -15.73 -4.79
CA LEU A 73 -23.61 -15.26 -4.58
C LEU A 73 -24.07 -15.48 -3.14
N GLN A 74 -23.78 -16.65 -2.57
CA GLN A 74 -24.14 -16.98 -1.18
C GLN A 74 -23.48 -16.02 -0.19
N ALA A 75 -22.22 -15.64 -0.40
CA ALA A 75 -21.53 -14.65 0.44
C ALA A 75 -22.19 -13.26 0.38
N VAL A 76 -22.80 -12.88 -0.76
CA VAL A 76 -23.58 -11.64 -0.85
C VAL A 76 -24.90 -11.75 -0.10
N LEU A 77 -25.61 -12.88 -0.25
CA LEU A 77 -26.93 -13.08 0.37
C LEU A 77 -26.84 -13.26 1.89
N ASN A 78 -25.84 -14.01 2.33
CA ASN A 78 -25.55 -14.36 3.71
C ASN A 78 -24.11 -13.92 4.00
N PRO A 79 -23.86 -12.61 4.20
CA PRO A 79 -22.55 -12.16 4.64
C PRO A 79 -22.20 -12.93 5.93
N PRO A 80 -20.99 -13.50 6.04
CA PRO A 80 -20.61 -14.25 7.22
C PRO A 80 -20.86 -13.37 8.45
N GLN A 81 -21.56 -13.93 9.44
CA GLN A 81 -21.61 -13.30 10.75
C GLN A 81 -20.18 -13.28 11.30
N PRO A 82 -19.77 -12.24 12.05
CA PRO A 82 -18.45 -12.26 12.68
C PRO A 82 -18.40 -13.50 13.58
N GLN A 83 -17.68 -14.52 13.13
CA GLN A 83 -17.40 -15.74 13.87
C GLN A 83 -16.00 -15.56 14.46
N ASP A 84 -15.92 -15.78 15.76
CA ASP A 84 -14.70 -15.80 16.54
C ASP A 84 -13.71 -16.83 15.96
N GLU A 85 -12.49 -16.34 15.70
CA GLU A 85 -11.17 -16.99 15.63
C GLU A 85 -11.05 -18.43 15.09
N ASP A 86 -10.39 -18.52 13.92
CA ASP A 86 -9.28 -19.42 13.57
C ASP A 86 -9.39 -20.16 12.21
N ASP A 87 -8.43 -19.81 11.36
CA ASP A 87 -7.85 -20.54 10.23
C ASP A 87 -8.58 -20.58 8.87
N ALA A 88 -8.49 -19.47 8.13
CA ALA A 88 -7.95 -19.46 6.75
C ALA A 88 -7.69 -18.01 6.27
N GLU A 89 -6.47 -17.53 6.47
CA GLU A 89 -5.74 -16.51 5.68
C GLU A 89 -6.58 -15.65 4.70
N GLU A 90 -7.37 -14.72 5.22
CA GLU A 90 -7.28 -13.36 4.69
C GLU A 90 -6.10 -12.74 5.46
N GLU A 91 -4.92 -12.61 4.83
CA GLU A 91 -3.91 -11.66 5.30
C GLU A 91 -4.60 -10.28 5.30
N LEU A 92 -5.29 -9.97 6.39
CA LEU A 92 -5.85 -8.66 6.63
C LEU A 92 -4.64 -7.74 6.67
N TRP A 93 -4.51 -6.91 5.64
CA TRP A 93 -3.53 -5.84 5.53
C TRP A 93 -3.78 -4.86 6.69
N VAL A 94 -3.21 -5.15 7.86
CA VAL A 94 -3.42 -4.35 9.08
C VAL A 94 -2.62 -3.05 8.90
N PRO A 95 -3.29 -1.87 8.85
CA PRO A 95 -2.58 -0.61 8.76
C PRO A 95 -1.65 -0.40 9.95
N ARG A 96 -0.51 0.24 9.70
CA ARG A 96 0.50 0.51 10.72
C ARG A 96 0.01 1.62 11.65
N THR A 97 0.26 1.46 12.94
CA THR A 97 -0.10 2.46 13.95
C THR A 97 0.79 3.70 13.85
N ALA A 98 0.36 4.81 14.45
CA ALA A 98 1.16 6.04 14.49
C ALA A 98 2.55 5.82 15.11
N GLU A 99 2.61 5.02 16.17
CA GLU A 99 3.85 4.60 16.81
C GLU A 99 4.76 3.86 15.83
N GLN A 100 4.24 2.87 15.11
CA GLN A 100 5.02 2.09 14.14
C GLN A 100 5.54 2.97 13.00
N VAL A 101 4.74 3.91 12.50
CA VAL A 101 5.16 4.85 11.44
C VAL A 101 6.24 5.81 11.96
N ALA A 102 6.13 6.31 13.19
CA ALA A 102 7.13 7.16 13.80
C ALA A 102 8.47 6.43 14.02
N GLN A 103 8.42 5.21 14.57
CA GLN A 103 9.59 4.33 14.71
C GLN A 103 10.25 4.06 13.35
N ARG A 104 9.44 3.79 12.33
CA ARG A 104 9.92 3.54 10.98
C ARG A 104 10.61 4.75 10.38
N LEU A 105 10.05 5.96 10.57
CA LEU A 105 10.67 7.21 10.13
C LEU A 105 12.03 7.43 10.79
N LEU A 106 12.15 7.19 12.10
CA LEU A 106 13.43 7.28 12.83
C LEU A 106 14.49 6.32 12.27
N ALA A 107 14.09 5.10 11.96
CA ALA A 107 14.98 4.13 11.36
C ALA A 107 15.41 4.55 9.94
N LEU A 108 14.52 5.12 9.12
CA LEU A 108 14.90 5.69 7.83
C LEU A 108 15.81 6.92 7.96
N ILE A 109 15.65 7.74 9.00
CA ILE A 109 16.59 8.83 9.31
C ILE A 109 18.00 8.26 9.50
N ALA A 110 18.18 7.21 10.31
CA ALA A 110 19.48 6.57 10.51
C ALA A 110 20.07 6.03 9.19
N VAL A 111 19.23 5.37 8.37
CA VAL A 111 19.62 4.81 7.06
C VAL A 111 20.10 5.90 6.11
N VAL A 112 19.31 6.96 5.91
CA VAL A 112 19.66 8.04 4.98
C VAL A 112 20.86 8.84 5.49
N TRP A 113 21.01 8.98 6.81
CA TRP A 113 22.18 9.60 7.41
C TRP A 113 23.45 8.76 7.18
N ARG A 114 23.38 7.43 7.33
CA ARG A 114 24.49 6.51 6.99
C ARG A 114 24.85 6.58 5.51
N ALA A 115 23.86 6.74 4.64
CA ALA A 115 24.05 6.83 3.19
C ALA A 115 24.75 8.14 2.73
N ASN A 116 25.06 9.07 3.65
CA ASN A 116 25.72 10.32 3.31
C ASN A 116 27.09 10.11 2.65
N ALA A 117 27.42 10.96 1.66
CA ALA A 117 28.70 10.92 0.97
C ALA A 117 29.90 11.30 1.88
N SER A 118 29.68 12.09 2.93
CA SER A 118 30.70 12.36 3.95
C SER A 118 30.73 11.26 5.00
N GLU A 119 31.90 10.63 5.22
CA GLU A 119 32.03 9.60 6.27
C GLU A 119 31.80 10.19 7.65
N GLU A 120 32.27 11.40 7.90
CA GLU A 120 32.12 12.07 9.18
C GLU A 120 30.65 12.26 9.53
N ILE A 121 29.85 12.73 8.56
CA ILE A 121 28.40 12.87 8.73
C ILE A 121 27.74 11.50 8.91
N ALA A 122 28.16 10.49 8.14
CA ALA A 122 27.61 9.13 8.28
C ALA A 122 27.89 8.53 9.67
N GLN A 123 29.07 8.78 10.26
CA GLN A 123 29.43 8.32 11.60
C GLN A 123 28.62 9.02 12.69
N GLN A 124 28.29 10.31 12.52
CA GLN A 124 27.36 11.00 13.42
C GLN A 124 25.98 10.34 13.44
N GLY A 125 25.47 9.93 12.26
CA GLY A 125 24.21 9.21 12.16
C GLY A 125 24.21 7.85 12.86
N ILE A 126 25.32 7.11 12.76
CA ILE A 126 25.50 5.84 13.49
C ILE A 126 25.53 6.07 15.01
N ALA A 127 26.28 7.08 15.46
CA ALA A 127 26.37 7.42 16.88
C ALA A 127 25.00 7.79 17.45
N TRP A 128 24.27 8.67 16.75
CA TRP A 128 22.89 9.04 17.09
C TRP A 128 21.96 7.83 17.15
N ALA A 129 22.05 6.92 16.16
CA ALA A 129 21.21 5.73 16.14
C ALA A 129 21.45 4.81 17.36
N ARG A 130 22.70 4.68 17.81
CA ARG A 130 23.06 3.91 19.02
C ARG A 130 22.61 4.59 20.30
N GLU A 131 22.83 5.90 20.40
CA GLU A 131 22.48 6.69 21.58
C GLU A 131 20.98 6.61 21.89
N HIS A 132 20.14 6.57 20.86
CA HIS A 132 18.68 6.57 21.00
C HIS A 132 18.01 5.20 20.79
N GLY A 133 18.77 4.11 20.69
CA GLY A 133 18.21 2.76 20.54
C GLY A 133 17.42 2.53 19.24
N ILE A 134 17.81 3.22 18.16
CA ILE A 134 17.12 3.15 16.86
C ILE A 134 17.31 1.80 16.18
N ASP A 135 18.30 1.01 16.61
CA ASP A 135 18.53 -0.36 16.15
C ASP A 135 17.31 -1.26 16.32
N ALA A 136 16.48 -1.02 17.34
CA ALA A 136 15.24 -1.76 17.57
C ALA A 136 14.19 -1.60 16.45
N PHE A 137 14.33 -0.56 15.61
CA PHE A 137 13.35 -0.21 14.57
C PHE A 137 13.84 -0.51 13.15
N LEU A 138 15.12 -0.84 12.99
CA LEU A 138 15.71 -1.14 11.68
C LEU A 138 15.29 -2.52 11.17
N SER A 139 15.11 -2.64 9.86
CA SER A 139 14.93 -3.95 9.23
C SER A 139 16.23 -4.75 9.24
N PRO A 140 16.20 -6.08 9.04
CA PRO A 140 17.41 -6.88 8.93
C PRO A 140 18.42 -6.37 7.90
N GLN A 141 17.95 -5.92 6.73
CA GLN A 141 18.83 -5.36 5.70
C GLN A 141 19.42 -4.01 6.13
N GLU A 142 18.62 -3.15 6.73
CA GLU A 142 19.06 -1.84 7.19
C GLU A 142 20.02 -1.92 8.38
N LEU A 143 19.80 -2.83 9.31
CA LEU A 143 20.69 -3.07 10.44
C LEU A 143 22.10 -3.43 9.96
N ARG A 144 22.18 -4.33 8.96
CA ARG A 144 23.44 -4.73 8.32
C ARG A 144 24.10 -3.56 7.60
N PHE A 145 23.33 -2.68 6.97
CA PHE A 145 23.84 -1.51 6.27
C PHE A 145 24.35 -0.42 7.23
N VAL A 146 23.53 -0.04 8.23
CA VAL A 146 23.81 1.03 9.19
C VAL A 146 25.02 0.70 10.04
N PHE A 147 25.07 -0.49 10.63
CA PHE A 147 26.12 -0.89 11.55
C PHE A 147 27.24 -1.72 10.92
N ASN A 148 27.37 -1.67 9.59
CA ASN A 148 28.53 -2.24 8.92
C ASN A 148 29.82 -1.57 9.45
N ALA A 149 30.76 -2.40 9.92
CA ALA A 149 32.06 -1.93 10.41
C ALA A 149 32.89 -1.26 9.31
N GLN A 150 32.72 -1.69 8.06
CA GLN A 150 33.33 -1.05 6.90
C GLN A 150 32.34 -0.10 6.24
N ARG A 151 32.86 0.91 5.53
CA ARG A 151 32.01 1.78 4.72
C ARG A 151 31.33 0.97 3.62
N PRO A 152 29.99 1.06 3.46
CA PRO A 152 29.29 0.35 2.40
C PRO A 152 29.78 0.76 1.00
N PRO A 153 29.70 -0.15 0.01
CA PRO A 153 29.93 0.17 -1.39
C PRO A 153 29.08 1.35 -1.88
N GLN A 154 29.59 2.07 -2.90
CA GLN A 154 28.91 3.25 -3.43
C GLN A 154 27.48 2.97 -3.90
N GLN A 155 27.22 1.81 -4.50
CA GLN A 155 25.87 1.45 -4.94
C GLN A 155 24.90 1.27 -3.77
N ASP A 156 25.36 0.75 -2.63
CA ASP A 156 24.53 0.60 -1.44
C ASP A 156 24.20 1.98 -0.85
N LEU A 157 25.18 2.90 -0.82
CA LEU A 157 24.92 4.29 -0.40
C LEU A 157 23.87 4.96 -1.29
N VAL A 158 23.92 4.73 -2.61
CA VAL A 158 22.91 5.24 -3.54
C VAL A 158 21.54 4.60 -3.25
N ASN A 159 21.47 3.27 -3.17
CA ASN A 159 20.21 2.54 -2.96
C ASN A 159 19.53 2.93 -1.64
N PHE A 160 20.27 2.92 -0.53
CA PHE A 160 19.72 3.31 0.77
C PHE A 160 19.51 4.83 0.89
N GLY A 161 20.24 5.64 0.13
CA GLY A 161 20.00 7.09 0.04
C GLY A 161 18.65 7.44 -0.56
N TRP A 162 18.12 6.61 -1.47
CA TRP A 162 16.76 6.78 -2.02
C TRP A 162 15.65 6.65 -0.98
N ARG A 163 15.91 6.03 0.19
CA ARG A 163 14.95 5.99 1.31
C ARG A 163 14.57 7.38 1.83
N ALA A 164 15.30 8.44 1.45
CA ALA A 164 14.88 9.81 1.69
C ALA A 164 13.51 10.11 1.06
N GLU A 165 13.18 9.55 -0.10
CA GLU A 165 11.87 9.72 -0.71
C GLU A 165 10.77 8.94 0.02
N ALA A 166 11.10 7.77 0.61
CA ALA A 166 10.18 6.99 1.42
C ALA A 166 9.82 7.68 2.76
N MET A 167 10.69 8.56 3.27
CA MET A 167 10.41 9.35 4.48
C MET A 167 9.29 10.39 4.25
N LEU A 168 9.13 10.89 3.04
CA LEU A 168 8.21 12.00 2.76
C LEU A 168 6.72 11.63 2.96
N PRO A 169 6.22 10.47 2.46
CA PRO A 169 4.89 10.00 2.80
C PRO A 169 4.67 9.75 4.28
N MET A 170 5.68 9.25 5.01
CA MET A 170 5.57 9.07 6.47
C MET A 170 5.43 10.41 7.18
N ALA A 171 6.23 11.41 6.79
CA ALA A 171 6.13 12.76 7.34
C ALA A 171 4.77 13.41 7.01
N TRP A 172 4.25 13.23 5.78
CA TRP A 172 2.91 13.68 5.42
C TRP A 172 1.82 12.99 6.25
N ALA A 173 1.89 11.67 6.41
CA ALA A 173 0.94 10.88 7.19
C ALA A 173 0.94 11.28 8.67
N LEU A 174 2.09 11.68 9.21
CA LEU A 174 2.25 12.22 10.56
C LEU A 174 1.92 13.73 10.68
N GLY A 175 1.35 14.33 9.63
CA GLY A 175 0.85 15.71 9.65
C GLY A 175 1.91 16.80 9.42
N ALA A 176 3.14 16.46 9.03
CA ALA A 176 4.21 17.45 8.82
C ALA A 176 3.97 18.40 7.65
N ILE A 177 3.28 17.91 6.62
CA ILE A 177 2.96 18.66 5.41
C ILE A 177 1.51 18.42 5.00
N PRO A 178 0.82 19.42 4.43
CA PRO A 178 -0.61 19.32 4.13
C PRO A 178 -0.91 18.38 2.96
N THR A 179 -0.03 18.33 1.96
CA THR A 179 -0.16 17.53 0.74
C THR A 179 1.20 16.98 0.33
N LEU A 180 1.23 15.79 -0.28
CA LEU A 180 2.45 15.26 -0.88
C LEU A 180 2.79 16.04 -2.16
N PRO A 181 4.05 16.47 -2.33
CA PRO A 181 4.47 17.13 -3.55
C PRO A 181 4.46 16.15 -4.74
N PRO A 182 4.43 16.65 -5.98
CA PRO A 182 4.49 15.81 -7.17
C PRO A 182 5.72 14.88 -7.22
N SER A 183 5.57 13.73 -7.85
CA SER A 183 6.59 12.67 -7.90
C SER A 183 7.68 12.87 -8.97
N HIS A 184 7.99 14.12 -9.34
CA HIS A 184 9.13 14.48 -10.19
C HIS A 184 10.14 15.40 -9.50
N ARG A 185 9.95 15.68 -8.21
CA ARG A 185 10.83 16.55 -7.42
C ARG A 185 11.29 15.82 -6.19
N ARG A 186 12.61 15.74 -6.03
CA ARG A 186 13.21 15.16 -4.84
C ARG A 186 12.84 15.95 -3.60
N ALA A 187 12.61 15.25 -2.51
CA ALA A 187 12.31 15.83 -1.23
C ALA A 187 13.58 16.33 -0.53
N ASP A 188 13.50 17.52 0.08
CA ASP A 188 14.51 17.99 1.03
C ASP A 188 14.04 17.63 2.45
N ILE A 189 14.09 16.33 2.78
CA ILE A 189 13.50 15.81 4.02
C ILE A 189 14.11 16.40 5.29
N TRP A 190 15.35 16.89 5.23
CA TRP A 190 16.05 17.47 6.37
C TRP A 190 15.53 18.85 6.75
N LYS A 191 14.81 19.53 5.85
CA LYS A 191 14.15 20.82 6.11
C LYS A 191 12.77 20.68 6.74
N ILE A 192 12.21 19.47 6.81
CA ILE A 192 10.89 19.24 7.40
C ILE A 192 11.01 19.38 8.93
N PRO A 193 10.28 20.31 9.57
CA PRO A 193 10.40 20.54 11.02
C PRO A 193 10.15 19.28 11.85
N LEU A 194 9.18 18.44 11.45
CA LEU A 194 8.88 17.17 12.12
C LEU A 194 10.09 16.21 12.09
N VAL A 195 10.86 16.16 11.00
CA VAL A 195 12.07 15.33 10.90
C VAL A 195 13.19 15.88 11.81
N GLN A 196 13.27 17.20 11.98
CA GLN A 196 14.22 17.82 12.91
C GLN A 196 13.85 17.52 14.36
N GLN A 197 12.56 17.62 14.70
CA GLN A 197 12.04 17.26 16.03
C GLN A 197 12.28 15.78 16.35
N ALA A 198 11.98 14.89 15.40
CA ALA A 198 12.22 13.46 15.54
C ALA A 198 13.68 13.13 15.86
N ARG A 199 14.64 13.88 15.27
CA ARG A 199 16.07 13.72 15.56
C ARG A 199 16.46 14.21 16.94
N GLN A 200 15.86 15.30 17.42
CA GLN A 200 16.20 15.91 18.70
C GLN A 200 15.68 15.09 19.88
N SER A 201 14.48 14.53 19.76
CA SER A 201 13.82 13.81 20.85
C SER A 201 13.05 12.58 20.33
N PRO A 202 13.74 11.47 19.97
CA PRO A 202 13.10 10.30 19.37
C PRO A 202 11.97 9.67 20.20
N ALA A 203 12.17 9.53 21.51
CA ALA A 203 11.17 8.93 22.40
C ALA A 203 9.90 9.79 22.49
N ASP A 204 10.04 11.09 22.69
CA ASP A 204 8.91 12.03 22.74
C ASP A 204 8.20 12.11 21.40
N PHE A 205 8.95 12.05 20.30
CA PHE A 205 8.40 12.02 18.96
C PHE A 205 7.51 10.79 18.72
N ILE A 206 7.95 9.60 19.15
CA ILE A 206 7.12 8.38 19.08
C ILE A 206 5.86 8.53 19.95
N ALA A 207 6.02 8.99 21.19
CA ALA A 207 4.92 9.11 22.16
C ALA A 207 3.86 10.14 21.74
N SER A 208 4.25 11.17 20.98
CA SER A 208 3.35 12.22 20.49
C SER A 208 2.85 12.01 19.06
N ALA A 209 3.21 10.89 18.43
CA ALA A 209 2.86 10.61 17.05
C ALA A 209 1.33 10.45 16.88
N SER A 210 0.80 11.08 15.83
CA SER A 210 -0.59 10.91 15.40
C SER A 210 -0.64 10.79 13.89
N LEU A 211 -1.46 9.89 13.37
CA LEU A 211 -1.66 9.73 11.93
C LEU A 211 -2.88 10.51 11.45
N ARG A 212 -2.81 10.88 10.17
CA ARG A 212 -3.99 11.17 9.37
C ARG A 212 -4.97 9.98 9.38
N PRO A 213 -6.26 10.21 9.12
CA PRO A 213 -7.24 9.14 8.99
C PRO A 213 -6.80 8.08 7.97
N ASP A 214 -7.05 6.81 8.28
CA ASP A 214 -6.65 5.68 7.44
C ASP A 214 -7.14 5.81 5.98
N GLY A 215 -8.33 6.37 5.78
CA GLY A 215 -8.88 6.64 4.45
C GLY A 215 -8.01 7.60 3.62
N GLU A 216 -7.46 8.66 4.23
CA GLU A 216 -6.56 9.58 3.52
C GLU A 216 -5.27 8.88 3.10
N VAL A 217 -4.70 8.07 4.00
CA VAL A 217 -3.45 7.33 3.73
C VAL A 217 -3.66 6.30 2.63
N SER A 218 -4.79 5.59 2.66
CA SER A 218 -5.15 4.61 1.62
C SER A 218 -5.44 5.27 0.27
N ASP A 219 -6.14 6.39 0.24
CA ASP A 219 -6.40 7.14 -1.01
C ASP A 219 -5.10 7.60 -1.66
N GLU A 220 -4.13 8.07 -0.86
CA GLU A 220 -2.83 8.50 -1.34
C GLU A 220 -1.95 7.33 -1.82
N GLU A 221 -2.07 6.16 -1.18
CA GLU A 221 -1.43 4.92 -1.65
C GLU A 221 -1.93 4.55 -3.05
N HIS A 222 -3.25 4.54 -3.26
CA HIS A 222 -3.86 4.25 -4.56
C HIS A 222 -3.43 5.27 -5.62
N ARG A 223 -3.27 6.54 -5.25
CA ARG A 223 -2.75 7.58 -6.15
C ARG A 223 -1.32 7.28 -6.61
N LEU A 224 -0.44 6.87 -5.70
CA LEU A 224 0.94 6.48 -6.05
C LEU A 224 1.02 5.13 -6.76
N LEU A 225 0.08 4.22 -6.51
CA LEU A 225 -0.07 2.98 -7.26
C LEU A 225 -0.36 3.28 -8.75
N ASP A 226 -1.26 4.23 -9.03
CA ASP A 226 -1.56 4.68 -10.39
C ASP A 226 -0.34 5.33 -11.07
N GLU A 227 0.39 6.19 -10.36
CA GLU A 227 1.65 6.74 -10.87
C GLU A 227 2.69 5.65 -11.16
N HIS A 228 2.80 4.65 -10.29
CA HIS A 228 3.74 3.55 -10.46
C HIS A 228 3.37 2.70 -11.67
N TRP A 229 2.07 2.43 -11.88
CA TRP A 229 1.57 1.75 -13.07
C TRP A 229 1.95 2.50 -14.35
N HIS A 230 1.80 3.82 -14.38
CA HIS A 230 2.22 4.64 -15.53
C HIS A 230 3.72 4.59 -15.79
N VAL A 231 4.56 4.61 -14.75
CA VAL A 231 6.01 4.42 -14.88
C VAL A 231 6.32 3.05 -15.48
N ARG A 232 5.66 1.99 -14.99
CA ARG A 232 5.90 0.61 -15.42
C ARG A 232 5.42 0.34 -16.84
N ASP A 233 4.25 0.84 -17.22
CA ASP A 233 3.74 0.73 -18.60
C ASP A 233 4.71 1.40 -19.59
N ALA A 234 5.21 2.59 -19.27
CA ALA A 234 6.21 3.28 -20.08
C ALA A 234 7.51 2.45 -20.22
N GLN A 235 8.02 1.90 -19.12
CA GLN A 235 9.21 1.04 -19.13
C GLN A 235 9.02 -0.22 -19.97
N LEU A 236 7.89 -0.93 -19.78
CA LEU A 236 7.57 -2.17 -20.52
C LEU A 236 7.42 -1.91 -22.02
N ARG A 237 6.82 -0.78 -22.39
CA ARG A 237 6.64 -0.35 -23.79
C ARG A 237 7.87 0.36 -24.37
N ARG A 238 8.94 0.54 -23.58
CA ARG A 238 10.15 1.30 -23.94
C ARG A 238 9.83 2.73 -24.41
N GLN A 239 8.85 3.35 -23.77
CA GLN A 239 8.45 4.73 -23.97
C GLN A 239 9.08 5.64 -22.90
N PRO A 240 9.19 6.96 -23.17
CA PRO A 240 9.59 7.91 -22.14
C PRO A 240 8.64 7.86 -20.94
N ILE A 241 9.19 7.92 -19.72
CA ILE A 241 8.40 8.10 -18.51
C ILE A 241 7.64 9.45 -18.63
N PRO A 242 6.35 9.52 -18.22
CA PRO A 242 5.59 10.76 -18.24
C PRO A 242 6.35 11.91 -17.55
N SER A 243 6.38 13.10 -18.15
CA SER A 243 7.22 14.22 -17.71
C SER A 243 6.95 14.73 -16.28
N GLY A 244 5.83 14.32 -15.68
CA GLY A 244 5.47 14.63 -14.30
C GLY A 244 5.94 13.61 -13.26
N LEU A 245 6.66 12.56 -13.67
CA LEU A 245 7.05 11.42 -12.83
C LEU A 245 8.55 11.11 -12.94
N ASP A 246 9.14 10.73 -11.82
CA ASP A 246 10.45 10.10 -11.70
C ASP A 246 10.27 8.69 -11.13
N ALA A 247 10.84 7.68 -11.80
CA ALA A 247 10.63 6.29 -11.42
C ALA A 247 11.11 5.96 -9.99
N GLY A 248 12.23 6.53 -9.56
CA GLY A 248 12.79 6.28 -8.23
C GLY A 248 11.94 6.95 -7.15
N ILE A 249 11.50 8.18 -7.39
CA ILE A 249 10.63 8.90 -6.46
C ILE A 249 9.29 8.18 -6.29
N VAL A 250 8.64 7.80 -7.39
CA VAL A 250 7.36 7.09 -7.37
C VAL A 250 7.49 5.77 -6.60
N LEU A 251 8.54 4.99 -6.90
CA LEU A 251 8.79 3.70 -6.25
C LEU A 251 8.93 3.84 -4.74
N GLU A 252 9.82 4.70 -4.27
CA GLU A 252 10.11 4.85 -2.83
C GLU A 252 8.94 5.43 -2.05
N ARG A 253 8.23 6.41 -2.64
CA ARG A 253 7.05 7.00 -2.00
C ARG A 253 5.91 5.98 -1.91
N ARG A 254 5.67 5.21 -2.98
CA ARG A 254 4.68 4.12 -2.95
C ARG A 254 5.07 3.08 -1.91
N TYR A 255 6.33 2.66 -1.89
CA TYR A 255 6.83 1.66 -0.94
C TYR A 255 6.47 2.01 0.51
N ALA A 256 6.68 3.27 0.90
CA ALA A 256 6.31 3.76 2.22
C ALA A 256 4.80 3.69 2.49
N LEU A 257 3.96 4.15 1.55
CA LEU A 257 2.50 4.11 1.73
C LEU A 257 1.97 2.67 1.74
N SER A 258 2.44 1.81 0.84
CA SER A 258 2.07 0.40 0.82
C SER A 258 2.41 -0.24 2.17
N TRP A 259 3.60 0.00 2.71
CA TRP A 259 3.95 -0.48 4.05
C TRP A 259 3.01 0.04 5.14
N MET A 260 2.66 1.32 5.11
CA MET A 260 1.76 1.96 6.08
C MET A 260 0.33 1.40 6.03
N VAL A 261 -0.19 1.07 4.86
CA VAL A 261 -1.53 0.47 4.73
C VAL A 261 -1.54 -1.04 4.99
N GLY A 262 -0.38 -1.63 5.33
CA GLY A 262 -0.27 -3.01 5.80
C GLY A 262 0.41 -3.97 4.82
N TYR A 263 0.90 -3.50 3.67
CA TYR A 263 1.65 -4.35 2.74
C TYR A 263 2.99 -4.82 3.28
N GLY A 264 3.25 -6.12 3.12
CA GLY A 264 4.48 -6.78 3.57
C GLY A 264 4.48 -7.08 5.08
N LYS A 265 5.01 -8.25 5.45
CA LYS A 265 5.11 -8.66 6.86
C LYS A 265 6.00 -7.69 7.65
N ASN A 266 7.11 -7.28 7.05
CA ASN A 266 8.02 -6.28 7.57
C ASN A 266 8.47 -5.31 6.47
N TRP A 267 9.30 -4.34 6.85
CA TRP A 267 9.79 -3.30 5.94
C TRP A 267 10.58 -3.85 4.75
N ASP A 268 11.24 -5.01 4.84
CA ASP A 268 12.04 -5.60 3.75
C ASP A 268 11.20 -6.43 2.77
N GLU A 269 9.94 -6.71 3.11
CA GLU A 269 9.04 -7.63 2.40
C GLU A 269 7.84 -6.90 1.77
N VAL A 270 7.93 -5.60 1.55
CA VAL A 270 6.85 -4.84 0.91
C VAL A 270 6.80 -5.18 -0.59
N PRO A 271 5.66 -5.67 -1.11
CA PRO A 271 5.50 -5.96 -2.52
C PRO A 271 5.62 -4.69 -3.37
N THR A 272 6.43 -4.78 -4.43
CA THR A 272 6.66 -3.69 -5.39
C THR A 272 6.12 -4.01 -6.78
N ASP A 273 5.41 -5.12 -6.93
CA ASP A 273 4.74 -5.48 -8.16
C ASP A 273 3.55 -4.55 -8.44
N THR A 274 3.41 -4.25 -9.74
CA THR A 274 2.41 -3.38 -10.38
C THR A 274 2.26 -3.80 -11.83
#